data_AF-A0A127QPL2-F1
#
_entry.id   AF-A0A127QPL2-F1
#
_cell.length_a   1.000
_cell.length_b   1.000
_cell.length_c   1.000
_cell.angle_alpha   90.00
_cell.angle_beta   90.00
_cell.angle_gamma   90.00
#
_symmetry.space_group_name_H-M   'P 1'
#
loop_
_entity.id
_entity.type
_entity.pdbx_description
1 polymer ?
#
loop_
_entity_poly.entity_id
_entity_poly.type
_entity_poly.pdbx_seq_one_letter_code
_entity_poly.pdbx_strand_id
1 'polypeptide(L)'
;MSVGSAGNERRVTNVAAGVNPTDAVNVSQMNAGIGNAVTQSNQYTDSRVQGLQNTVDSNRRDADGGTAAAMAVAGLPQPTSPGMNMVSLAGSTYQGQTGLALGISTVSENGRWVYKAAATSNSRGKTGAVVGAGFQW
;
A
#
# COMPACT_ATOMS: atom_id res chain seq x y z
N MET A 1 15.66 57.31 -15.41
CA MET A 1 14.69 57.08 -16.50
C MET A 1 13.46 56.41 -15.91
N SER A 2 12.24 56.80 -16.28
CA SER A 2 11.00 56.20 -15.78
C SER A 2 10.16 55.64 -16.93
N VAL A 3 9.50 54.51 -16.72
CA VAL A 3 8.57 53.85 -17.68
C VAL A 3 7.09 54.18 -17.40
N GLY A 4 6.82 55.19 -16.59
CA GLY A 4 5.46 55.65 -16.27
C GLY A 4 5.29 55.99 -14.79
N SER A 5 4.04 56.24 -14.39
CA SER A 5 3.61 56.33 -13.00
C SER A 5 2.42 55.38 -12.79
N ALA A 6 2.07 55.08 -11.55
CA ALA A 6 0.93 54.20 -11.24
C ALA A 6 -0.35 54.69 -11.94
N GLY A 7 -1.01 53.82 -12.70
CA GLY A 7 -2.20 54.11 -13.50
C GLY A 7 -1.93 54.83 -14.85
N ASN A 8 -0.66 55.14 -15.15
CA ASN A 8 -0.20 55.74 -16.42
C ASN A 8 1.07 55.02 -16.91
N GLU A 9 1.09 53.70 -16.84
CA GLU A 9 2.21 52.86 -17.27
C GLU A 9 2.35 52.87 -18.80
N ARG A 10 3.59 52.98 -19.29
CA ARG A 10 3.88 52.85 -20.72
C ARG A 10 4.23 51.39 -21.04
N ARG A 11 3.66 50.85 -22.12
CA ARG A 11 4.07 49.54 -22.65
C ARG A 11 5.39 49.68 -23.39
N VAL A 12 6.32 48.75 -23.12
CA VAL A 12 7.56 48.61 -23.90
C VAL A 12 7.35 47.44 -24.87
N THR A 13 7.30 47.74 -26.17
CA THR A 13 7.04 46.77 -27.23
C THR A 13 8.30 46.49 -28.05
N ASN A 14 8.29 45.40 -28.83
CA ASN A 14 9.43 44.96 -29.65
C ASN A 14 10.69 44.62 -28.83
N VAL A 15 10.50 44.12 -27.62
CA VAL A 15 11.59 43.65 -26.75
C VAL A 15 12.09 42.30 -27.28
N ALA A 16 13.31 42.31 -27.82
CA ALA A 16 14.02 41.09 -28.19
C ALA A 16 14.25 40.20 -26.97
N ALA A 17 14.47 38.90 -27.19
CA ALA A 17 14.75 37.98 -26.09
C ALA A 17 16.06 38.38 -25.37
N GLY A 18 16.02 38.48 -24.04
CA GLY A 18 17.19 38.76 -23.23
C GLY A 18 18.18 37.59 -23.26
N VAL A 19 19.48 37.90 -23.23
CA VAL A 19 20.58 36.93 -23.33
C VAL A 19 21.42 36.90 -22.06
N ASN A 20 21.73 38.07 -21.49
CA ASN A 20 22.50 38.20 -20.25
C ASN A 20 21.58 38.22 -19.02
N PRO A 21 22.09 37.85 -17.82
CA PRO A 21 21.28 37.81 -16.59
C PRO A 21 20.59 39.12 -16.18
N THR A 22 21.07 40.27 -16.67
CA THR A 22 20.52 41.61 -16.37
C THR A 22 19.62 42.15 -17.47
N ASP A 23 19.42 41.40 -18.56
CA ASP A 23 18.55 41.82 -19.66
C ASP A 23 17.08 41.72 -19.25
N ALA A 24 16.25 42.59 -19.81
CA ALA A 24 14.80 42.47 -19.64
C ALA A 24 14.30 41.20 -20.36
N VAL A 25 13.47 40.40 -19.69
CA VAL A 25 12.78 39.27 -20.30
C VAL A 25 11.52 39.75 -21.03
N ASN A 26 11.24 39.19 -22.21
CA ASN A 26 9.97 39.45 -22.89
C ASN A 26 8.89 38.44 -22.44
N VAL A 27 7.63 38.71 -22.79
CA VAL A 27 6.49 37.86 -22.39
C VAL A 27 6.61 36.43 -22.92
N SER A 28 7.23 36.23 -24.10
CA SER A 28 7.44 34.88 -24.64
C SER A 28 8.41 34.04 -23.81
N GLN A 29 9.52 34.62 -23.35
CA GLN A 29 10.49 33.95 -22.46
C GLN A 29 9.86 33.62 -21.10
N MET A 30 9.10 34.56 -20.54
CA MET A 30 8.36 34.35 -19.29
C MET A 30 7.34 33.21 -19.42
N ASN A 31 6.50 33.23 -20.45
CA ASN A 31 5.49 32.18 -20.69
C ASN A 31 6.14 30.81 -20.92
N ALA A 32 7.26 30.75 -21.66
CA ALA A 32 8.00 29.51 -21.85
C ALA A 32 8.57 28.97 -20.52
N GLY A 33 9.16 29.84 -19.69
CA GLY A 33 9.67 29.48 -18.36
C GLY A 33 8.57 28.94 -17.44
N ILE A 34 7.41 29.62 -17.41
CA ILE A 34 6.23 29.17 -16.65
C ILE A 34 5.72 27.83 -17.18
N GLY A 35 5.59 27.67 -18.50
CA GLY A 35 5.13 26.43 -19.12
C GLY A 35 6.04 25.24 -18.78
N ASN A 36 7.36 25.45 -18.81
CA ASN A 36 8.34 24.44 -18.42
C ASN A 36 8.22 24.09 -16.93
N ALA A 37 8.12 25.09 -16.06
CA ALA A 37 7.97 24.87 -14.62
C ALA A 37 6.69 24.08 -14.29
N VAL A 38 5.55 24.47 -14.86
CA VAL A 38 4.27 23.78 -14.68
C VAL A 38 4.34 22.34 -15.20
N THR A 39 4.93 22.15 -16.39
CA THR A 39 5.10 20.80 -16.97
C THR A 39 5.95 19.92 -16.05
N GLN A 40 7.06 20.44 -15.55
CA GLN A 40 7.95 19.73 -14.63
C GLN A 40 7.24 19.37 -13.31
N SER A 41 6.45 20.29 -12.75
CA SER A 41 5.66 20.07 -11.55
C SER A 41 4.55 19.03 -11.74
N ASN A 42 3.86 19.07 -12.88
CA ASN A 42 2.84 18.08 -13.23
C ASN A 42 3.47 16.69 -13.36
N GLN A 43 4.56 16.55 -14.11
CA GLN A 43 5.28 15.28 -14.26
C GLN A 43 5.75 14.71 -12.92
N TYR A 44 6.30 15.56 -12.05
CA TYR A 44 6.71 15.13 -10.71
C TYR A 44 5.50 14.62 -9.91
N THR A 45 4.40 15.39 -9.90
CA THR A 45 3.19 15.04 -9.16
C THR A 45 2.55 13.76 -9.70
N ASP A 46 2.45 13.62 -11.02
CA ASP A 46 1.91 12.44 -11.68
C ASP A 46 2.72 11.18 -11.34
N SER A 47 4.06 11.28 -11.36
CA SER A 47 4.93 10.18 -10.95
C SER A 47 4.73 9.78 -9.48
N ARG A 48 4.60 10.77 -8.58
CA ARG A 48 4.31 10.53 -7.16
C ARG A 48 2.94 9.88 -6.97
N VAL A 49 1.93 10.36 -7.67
CA VAL A 49 0.55 9.85 -7.60
C VAL A 49 0.48 8.42 -8.13
N GLN A 50 1.14 8.11 -9.25
CA GLN A 50 1.24 6.74 -9.76
C GLN A 50 1.97 5.80 -8.77
N GLY A 51 3.06 6.27 -8.15
CA GLY A 51 3.76 5.52 -7.11
C GLY A 51 2.87 5.22 -5.89
N LEU A 52 2.04 6.18 -5.48
CA LEU A 52 1.07 6.01 -4.40
C LEU A 52 -0.02 5.01 -4.79
N GLN A 53 -0.57 5.09 -6.01
CA GLN A 53 -1.57 4.14 -6.49
C GLN A 53 -1.04 2.70 -6.45
N ASN A 54 0.19 2.48 -6.95
CA ASN A 54 0.84 1.17 -6.88
C ASN A 54 1.03 0.66 -5.45
N THR A 55 1.38 1.57 -4.53
CA THR A 55 1.55 1.23 -3.10
C THR A 55 0.21 0.87 -2.46
N VAL A 56 -0.85 1.63 -2.74
CA VAL A 56 -2.21 1.36 -2.23
C VAL A 56 -2.72 0.01 -2.74
N ASP A 57 -2.54 -0.29 -4.03
CA ASP A 57 -2.92 -1.57 -4.60
C ASP A 57 -2.12 -2.74 -4.01
N SER A 58 -0.83 -2.55 -3.78
CA SER A 58 0.00 -3.56 -3.11
C SER A 58 -0.45 -3.79 -1.67
N ASN A 59 -0.71 -2.73 -0.91
CA ASN A 59 -1.19 -2.82 0.47
C ASN A 59 -2.55 -3.51 0.55
N ARG A 60 -3.45 -3.21 -0.38
CA ARG A 60 -4.74 -3.90 -0.49
C ARG A 60 -4.55 -5.40 -0.72
N ARG A 61 -3.70 -5.79 -1.67
CA ARG A 61 -3.42 -7.22 -1.94
C ARG A 61 -2.73 -7.91 -0.76
N ASP A 62 -1.83 -7.22 -0.06
CA ASP A 62 -1.19 -7.73 1.15
C ASP A 62 -2.20 -7.97 2.27
N ALA A 63 -3.16 -7.05 2.47
CA ALA A 63 -4.25 -7.19 3.43
C ALA A 63 -5.23 -8.33 3.06
N ASP A 64 -5.61 -8.42 1.78
CA ASP A 64 -6.44 -9.51 1.26
C ASP A 64 -5.74 -10.88 1.45
N GLY A 65 -4.41 -10.94 1.24
CA GLY A 65 -3.61 -12.14 1.51
C GLY A 65 -3.50 -12.48 3.01
N GLY A 66 -3.43 -11.48 3.89
CA GLY A 66 -3.49 -11.68 5.33
C GLY A 66 -4.84 -12.26 5.77
N THR A 67 -5.94 -11.76 5.20
CA THR A 67 -7.29 -12.29 5.44
C THR A 67 -7.44 -13.72 4.97
N ALA A 68 -6.91 -14.05 3.77
CA ALA A 68 -6.88 -15.42 3.29
C ALA A 68 -6.12 -16.34 4.26
N ALA A 69 -4.92 -15.97 4.71
CA ALA A 69 -4.18 -16.74 5.70
C ALA A 69 -4.99 -16.97 6.99
N ALA A 70 -5.67 -15.94 7.50
CA ALA A 70 -6.53 -16.06 8.68
C ALA A 70 -7.70 -17.04 8.47
N MET A 71 -8.36 -16.98 7.31
CA MET A 71 -9.42 -17.94 6.97
C MET A 71 -8.88 -19.37 6.85
N ALA A 72 -7.66 -19.55 6.34
CA ALA A 72 -7.02 -20.87 6.30
C ALA A 72 -6.82 -21.42 7.72
N VAL A 73 -6.36 -20.62 8.68
CA VAL A 73 -6.29 -21.03 10.10
C VAL A 73 -7.65 -21.42 10.67
N ALA A 74 -8.67 -20.60 10.37
CA ALA A 74 -10.03 -20.84 10.84
C ALA A 74 -10.59 -22.16 10.30
N GLY A 75 -10.21 -22.54 9.07
CA GLY A 75 -10.58 -23.81 8.45
C GLY A 75 -9.82 -25.04 8.95
N LEU A 76 -8.78 -24.89 9.80
CA LEU A 76 -8.03 -26.04 10.33
C LEU A 76 -8.91 -26.87 11.28
N PRO A 77 -9.14 -28.17 10.97
CA PRO A 77 -9.84 -29.10 11.87
C PRO A 77 -9.13 -29.26 13.22
N GLN A 78 -9.89 -29.62 14.24
CA GLN A 78 -9.40 -29.88 15.60
C GLN A 78 -9.91 -31.24 16.10
N PRO A 79 -9.14 -31.95 16.95
CA PRO A 79 -9.58 -33.21 17.54
C PRO A 79 -10.72 -32.94 18.53
N THR A 80 -11.70 -33.84 18.55
CA THR A 80 -12.88 -33.74 19.43
C THR A 80 -12.79 -34.64 20.66
N SER A 81 -11.91 -35.65 20.63
CA SER A 81 -11.79 -36.63 21.71
C SER A 81 -10.66 -36.26 22.71
N PRO A 82 -10.86 -36.48 24.02
CA PRO A 82 -9.83 -36.27 25.03
C PRO A 82 -8.54 -37.08 24.77
N GLY A 83 -7.39 -36.49 25.04
CA GLY A 83 -6.06 -37.10 24.87
C GLY A 83 -5.59 -37.23 23.42
N MET A 84 -6.38 -36.79 22.43
CA MET A 84 -6.00 -36.87 21.02
C MET A 84 -5.22 -35.65 20.55
N ASN A 85 -4.23 -35.91 19.70
CA ASN A 85 -3.46 -34.91 18.97
C ASN A 85 -3.87 -34.94 17.49
N MET A 86 -3.83 -33.80 16.81
CA MET A 86 -4.14 -33.68 15.40
C MET A 86 -3.13 -32.80 14.69
N VAL A 87 -2.72 -33.22 13.50
CA VAL A 87 -2.05 -32.38 12.51
C VAL A 87 -3.06 -32.06 11.41
N SER A 88 -3.10 -30.80 11.00
CA SER A 88 -4.11 -30.26 10.09
C SER A 88 -3.47 -29.39 9.01
N LEU A 89 -4.09 -29.36 7.84
CA LEU A 89 -3.75 -28.51 6.70
C LEU A 89 -5.04 -27.90 6.16
N ALA A 90 -5.01 -26.61 5.85
CA ALA A 90 -6.16 -25.90 5.29
C ALA A 90 -5.69 -24.87 4.25
N GLY A 91 -6.56 -24.62 3.27
CA GLY A 91 -6.36 -23.61 2.23
C GLY A 91 -7.57 -22.69 2.14
N SER A 92 -7.38 -21.49 1.62
CA SER A 92 -8.44 -20.50 1.47
C SER A 92 -8.22 -19.61 0.23
N THR A 93 -9.29 -18.94 -0.18
CA THR A 93 -9.25 -17.88 -1.19
C THR A 93 -10.07 -16.67 -0.75
N TYR A 94 -9.56 -15.46 -0.97
CA TYR A 94 -10.22 -14.20 -0.62
C TYR A 94 -9.81 -13.09 -1.59
N GLN A 95 -10.76 -12.47 -2.27
CA GLN A 95 -10.51 -11.33 -3.17
C GLN A 95 -9.34 -11.56 -4.17
N GLY A 96 -9.17 -12.80 -4.66
CA GLY A 96 -8.09 -13.18 -5.58
C GLY A 96 -6.74 -13.50 -4.93
N GLN A 97 -6.62 -13.44 -3.61
CA GLN A 97 -5.49 -13.95 -2.83
C GLN A 97 -5.79 -15.34 -2.28
N THR A 98 -4.75 -16.12 -1.98
CA THR A 98 -4.87 -17.44 -1.37
C THR A 98 -4.10 -17.53 -0.07
N GLY A 99 -4.59 -18.33 0.86
CA GLY A 99 -3.96 -18.62 2.14
C GLY A 99 -3.76 -20.12 2.30
N LEU A 100 -2.68 -20.49 2.98
CA LEU A 100 -2.35 -21.85 3.38
C LEU A 100 -2.04 -21.85 4.87
N ALA A 101 -2.54 -22.83 5.59
CA ALA A 101 -2.29 -23.01 7.02
C ALA A 101 -1.93 -24.46 7.32
N LEU A 102 -0.97 -24.64 8.21
CA LEU A 102 -0.61 -25.91 8.84
C LEU A 102 -0.80 -25.75 10.34
N GLY A 103 -1.46 -26.69 10.99
CA GLY A 103 -1.75 -26.59 12.41
C GLY A 103 -1.60 -27.89 13.17
N ILE A 104 -1.29 -27.75 14.44
CA ILE A 104 -1.34 -28.80 15.44
C ILE A 104 -2.38 -28.43 16.50
N SER A 105 -3.12 -29.41 16.97
CA SER A 105 -4.05 -29.22 18.09
C SER A 105 -4.14 -30.46 18.96
N THR A 106 -4.49 -30.27 20.22
CA THR A 106 -4.59 -31.35 21.21
C THR A 106 -5.67 -31.05 22.22
N VAL A 107 -6.38 -32.10 22.67
CA VAL A 107 -7.32 -32.03 23.79
C VAL A 107 -6.68 -32.73 24.98
N SER A 108 -6.69 -32.11 26.16
CA SER A 108 -6.18 -32.73 27.38
C SER A 108 -6.90 -34.04 27.71
N GLU A 109 -6.25 -34.93 28.45
CA GLU A 109 -6.81 -36.24 28.81
C GLU A 109 -8.13 -36.15 29.59
N ASN A 110 -8.27 -35.11 30.43
CA ASN A 110 -9.50 -34.83 31.15
C ASN A 110 -10.60 -34.18 30.29
N GLY A 111 -10.35 -33.93 29.00
CA GLY A 111 -11.29 -33.35 28.05
C GLY A 111 -11.61 -31.88 28.27
N ARG A 112 -10.97 -31.21 29.24
CA ARG A 112 -11.35 -29.85 29.65
C ARG A 112 -10.58 -28.75 28.95
N TRP A 113 -9.40 -29.04 28.40
CA TRP A 113 -8.56 -28.05 27.72
C TRP A 113 -8.33 -28.45 26.27
N VAL A 114 -8.46 -27.47 25.37
CA VAL A 114 -8.14 -27.60 23.94
C VAL A 114 -7.04 -26.61 23.62
N TYR A 115 -5.95 -27.06 23.00
CA TYR A 115 -4.84 -26.22 22.54
C TYR A 115 -4.73 -26.30 21.03
N LYS A 116 -4.42 -25.18 20.38
CA LYS A 116 -4.18 -25.09 18.95
C LYS A 116 -3.00 -24.17 18.68
N ALA A 117 -2.11 -24.60 17.80
CA ALA A 117 -1.07 -23.77 17.24
C ALA A 117 -1.04 -23.96 15.72
N ALA A 118 -0.82 -22.89 14.97
CA ALA A 118 -0.76 -22.97 13.51
C ALA A 118 0.25 -21.98 12.94
N ALA A 119 0.80 -22.33 11.78
CA ALA A 119 1.60 -21.48 10.93
C ALA A 119 0.89 -21.30 9.58
N THR A 120 1.07 -20.12 8.97
CA THR A 120 0.43 -19.79 7.70
C THR A 120 1.38 -19.18 6.70
N SER A 121 1.02 -19.28 5.42
CA SER A 121 1.58 -18.52 4.32
C SER A 121 0.45 -18.06 3.39
N ASN A 122 0.70 -17.06 2.54
CA ASN A 122 -0.26 -16.60 1.54
C ASN A 122 0.41 -16.34 0.18
N SER A 123 -0.41 -16.09 -0.85
CA SER A 123 0.03 -15.76 -2.21
C SER A 123 0.90 -14.50 -2.32
N ARG A 124 0.97 -13.68 -1.27
CA ARG A 124 1.84 -12.49 -1.17
C ARG A 124 3.20 -12.80 -0.55
N GLY A 125 3.46 -14.07 -0.21
CA GLY A 125 4.69 -14.52 0.42
C GLY A 125 4.83 -14.12 1.89
N LYS A 126 3.75 -13.66 2.53
CA LYS A 126 3.76 -13.31 3.96
C LYS A 126 3.42 -14.54 4.79
N THR A 127 4.18 -14.76 5.85
CA THR A 127 3.95 -15.86 6.79
C THR A 127 3.46 -15.33 8.13
N GLY A 128 2.84 -16.21 8.91
CA GLY A 128 2.30 -15.87 10.23
C GLY A 128 2.17 -17.11 11.10
N ALA A 129 1.90 -16.90 12.39
CA ALA A 129 1.62 -17.97 13.33
C ALA A 129 0.57 -17.53 14.35
N VAL A 130 -0.16 -18.51 14.89
CA VAL A 130 -1.13 -18.31 15.97
C VAL A 130 -1.02 -19.43 16.99
N VAL A 131 -1.35 -19.12 18.24
CA VAL A 131 -1.52 -20.08 19.32
C VAL A 131 -2.77 -19.69 20.11
N GLY A 132 -3.55 -20.69 20.56
CA GLY A 132 -4.75 -20.49 21.34
C GLY A 132 -5.02 -21.67 22.27
N ALA A 133 -5.73 -21.39 23.35
CA ALA A 133 -6.22 -22.40 24.29
C ALA A 133 -7.67 -22.08 24.68
N GLY A 134 -8.48 -23.11 24.89
CA GLY A 134 -9.86 -23.01 25.37
C GLY A 134 -10.11 -23.98 26.51
N PHE A 135 -10.96 -23.57 27.46
CA PHE A 135 -11.44 -24.42 28.55
C PHE A 135 -12.92 -24.71 28.39
N GLN A 136 -13.33 -25.96 28.61
CA GLN A 136 -14.72 -26.40 28.59
C GLN A 136 -15.06 -27.21 29.85
N TRP A 137 -16.28 -27.05 30.36
CA TRP A 137 -16.79 -27.66 31.59
C TRP A 137 -18.06 -28.46 31.33
#